data_AF-A0A8S7ICE9-F1
#
_entry.id   AF-A0A8S7ICE9-F1
#
_cell.length_a   1.000
_cell.length_b   1.000
_cell.length_c   1.000
_cell.angle_alpha   90.00
_cell.angle_beta   90.00
_cell.angle_gamma   90.00
#
_symmetry.space_group_name_H-M   'P 1'
#
loop_
_entity.id
_entity.type
_entity.pdbx_description
1 polymer ?
#
loop_
_entity_poly.entity_id
_entity_poly.type
_entity_poly.pdbx_seq_one_letter_code
_entity_poly.pdbx_strand_id
1 'polypeptide(L)'
;AHLLLFGPTGAGKSATLCAVLSQMMAVHRPRLFIAEAGNSFGLLADYFESLGLSVNKISVKPGSGVSLPPFADAYKLVEEGQTLQDVDEQALPEIDEGDEEEDQRDILGEMEISARMMITGGDPKEEAALKRADRAMIREALLIATHTTYREGRQMLPADLQTALWEISRDSQRNEVRR
;
A
#
# COMPACT_ATOMS: atom_id res chain seq x y z
N ALA A 1 -23.96 -2.43 -7.45
CA ALA A 1 -23.65 -3.09 -8.73
C ALA A 1 -22.24 -2.68 -9.14
N HIS A 2 -21.40 -3.63 -9.52
CA HIS A 2 -20.02 -3.40 -9.94
C HIS A 2 -19.88 -3.65 -11.45
N LEU A 3 -18.97 -2.94 -12.12
CA LEU A 3 -18.70 -3.08 -13.56
C LEU A 3 -17.27 -3.58 -13.77
N LEU A 4 -17.14 -4.64 -14.58
CA LEU A 4 -15.86 -5.15 -15.05
C LEU A 4 -15.82 -5.05 -16.59
N LEU A 5 -14.83 -4.35 -17.15
CA LEU A 5 -14.73 -4.06 -18.58
C LEU A 5 -13.42 -4.63 -19.17
N PHE A 6 -13.55 -5.63 -20.04
CA PHE A 6 -12.41 -6.27 -20.71
C PHE A 6 -12.22 -5.81 -22.15
N GLY A 7 -10.97 -5.90 -22.62
CA GLY A 7 -10.59 -5.65 -24.02
C GLY A 7 -9.10 -5.41 -24.16
N PRO A 8 -8.49 -5.67 -25.33
CA PRO A 8 -7.07 -5.40 -25.56
C PRO A 8 -6.75 -3.90 -25.55
N THR A 9 -5.46 -3.56 -25.60
CA THR A 9 -5.02 -2.17 -25.84
C THR A 9 -5.61 -1.66 -27.15
N GLY A 10 -6.16 -0.45 -27.15
CA GLY A 10 -6.81 0.14 -28.32
C GLY A 10 -8.29 -0.23 -28.51
N ALA A 11 -8.86 -1.16 -27.74
CA ALA A 11 -10.28 -1.54 -27.84
C ALA A 11 -11.28 -0.48 -27.34
N GLY A 12 -10.81 0.71 -26.96
CA GLY A 12 -11.67 1.82 -26.55
C GLY A 12 -12.16 1.81 -25.10
N LYS A 13 -11.59 0.97 -24.21
CA LYS A 13 -12.00 0.88 -22.79
C LYS A 13 -12.08 2.23 -22.09
N SER A 14 -11.01 3.04 -22.18
CA SER A 14 -10.97 4.36 -21.54
C SER A 14 -11.97 5.34 -22.16
N ALA A 15 -12.18 5.29 -23.48
CA ALA A 15 -13.15 6.13 -24.18
C ALA A 15 -14.59 5.81 -23.72
N THR A 16 -14.93 4.52 -23.61
CA THR A 16 -16.21 4.06 -23.05
C THR A 16 -16.39 4.54 -21.61
N LEU A 17 -15.35 4.40 -20.77
CA LEU A 17 -15.40 4.86 -19.38
C LEU A 17 -15.57 6.39 -19.29
N CYS A 18 -14.90 7.20 -20.11
CA CYS A 18 -15.11 8.64 -20.13
C CYS A 18 -16.56 9.03 -20.40
N ALA A 19 -17.23 8.34 -21.33
CA ALA A 19 -18.64 8.57 -21.62
C ALA A 19 -19.55 8.18 -20.44
N VAL A 20 -19.31 7.00 -19.85
CA VAL A 20 -20.08 6.51 -18.68
C VAL A 20 -19.90 7.43 -17.47
N LEU A 21 -18.65 7.81 -17.16
CA LEU A 21 -18.33 8.69 -16.05
C LEU A 21 -18.92 10.09 -16.23
N SER A 22 -18.94 10.62 -17.46
CA SER A 22 -19.59 11.90 -17.77
C SER A 22 -21.09 11.86 -17.48
N GLN A 23 -21.77 10.78 -17.88
CA GLN A 23 -23.20 10.59 -17.62
C GLN A 23 -23.46 10.44 -16.12
N MET A 24 -22.65 9.62 -15.44
CA MET A 24 -22.77 9.42 -13.99
C MET A 24 -22.56 10.73 -13.23
N MET A 25 -21.58 11.53 -13.62
CA MET A 25 -21.34 12.85 -13.03
C MET A 25 -22.49 13.81 -13.29
N ALA A 26 -23.06 13.82 -14.50
CA ALA A 26 -24.18 14.70 -14.84
C ALA A 26 -25.46 14.38 -14.04
N VAL A 27 -25.77 13.10 -13.84
CA VAL A 27 -27.02 12.66 -13.21
C VAL A 27 -26.91 12.59 -11.69
N HIS A 28 -25.83 11.99 -11.18
CA HIS A 28 -25.70 11.65 -9.76
C HIS A 28 -24.69 12.51 -9.01
N ARG A 29 -23.79 13.20 -9.71
CA ARG A 29 -22.67 13.99 -9.14
C ARG A 29 -21.94 13.30 -7.96
N PRO A 30 -21.55 12.02 -8.08
CA PRO A 30 -20.87 11.33 -6.99
C PRO A 30 -19.46 11.90 -6.77
N ARG A 31 -18.87 11.63 -5.61
CA ARG A 31 -17.43 11.82 -5.41
C ARG A 31 -16.70 10.70 -6.17
N LEU A 32 -15.93 11.08 -7.18
CA LEU A 32 -15.27 10.15 -8.10
C LEU A 32 -13.77 10.06 -7.82
N PHE A 33 -13.25 8.83 -7.74
CA PHE A 33 -11.82 8.53 -7.67
C PHE A 33 -11.43 7.72 -8.89
N ILE A 34 -10.34 8.12 -9.56
CA ILE A 34 -9.81 7.44 -10.75
C ILE A 34 -8.33 7.18 -10.51
N ALA A 35 -7.94 5.91 -10.54
CA ALA A 35 -6.55 5.47 -10.56
C ALA A 35 -6.24 4.91 -11.95
N GLU A 36 -5.23 5.44 -12.63
CA GLU A 36 -4.86 4.99 -13.97
C GLU A 36 -3.36 5.07 -14.25
N ALA A 37 -2.89 4.27 -15.21
CA ALA A 37 -1.56 4.36 -15.78
C ALA A 37 -1.66 4.93 -17.21
N GLY A 38 -1.27 6.19 -17.40
CA GLY A 38 -1.16 6.81 -18.73
C GLY A 38 -1.53 8.28 -18.81
N ASN A 39 -2.74 8.65 -18.33
CA ASN A 39 -3.44 9.94 -18.50
C ASN A 39 -4.59 9.92 -19.55
N SER A 40 -5.32 8.80 -19.63
CA SER A 40 -6.54 8.66 -20.43
C SER A 40 -7.69 9.56 -19.93
N PHE A 41 -7.76 9.82 -18.63
CA PHE A 41 -8.84 10.55 -17.97
C PHE A 41 -8.47 12.01 -17.65
N GLY A 42 -7.24 12.45 -17.95
CA GLY A 42 -6.81 13.83 -17.69
C GLY A 42 -7.71 14.87 -18.34
N LEU A 43 -8.10 14.66 -19.60
CA LEU A 43 -9.02 15.55 -20.32
C LEU A 43 -10.45 15.52 -19.75
N LEU A 44 -10.89 14.37 -19.22
CA LEU A 44 -12.18 14.28 -18.55
C LEU A 44 -12.17 15.09 -17.25
N ALA A 45 -11.07 15.04 -16.50
CA ALA A 45 -10.87 15.85 -15.30
C ALA A 45 -10.88 17.35 -15.64
N ASP A 46 -10.16 17.77 -16.69
CA ASP A 46 -10.17 19.17 -17.16
C ASP A 46 -11.58 19.62 -17.60
N TYR A 47 -12.32 18.73 -18.25
CA TYR A 47 -13.71 19.00 -18.62
C TYR A 47 -14.61 19.19 -17.39
N PHE A 48 -14.48 18.34 -16.38
CA PHE A 48 -15.22 18.48 -15.11
C PHE A 48 -14.87 19.79 -14.37
N GLU A 49 -13.59 20.16 -14.33
CA GLU A 49 -13.15 21.43 -13.76
C GLU A 49 -13.75 22.63 -14.52
N SER A 50 -13.79 22.57 -15.86
CA SER A 50 -14.43 23.61 -16.68
C SER A 50 -15.93 23.81 -16.40
N LEU A 51 -16.59 22.76 -15.89
CA LEU A 51 -18.00 22.78 -15.48
C LEU A 51 -18.20 23.18 -14.01
N GLY A 52 -17.14 23.67 -13.35
CA GLY A 52 -17.16 24.15 -11.97
C GLY A 52 -17.10 23.06 -10.91
N LEU A 53 -16.70 21.82 -11.27
CA LEU A 53 -16.46 20.77 -10.29
C LEU A 53 -15.08 20.95 -9.65
N SER A 54 -14.97 20.62 -8.36
CA SER A 54 -13.66 20.50 -7.73
C SER A 54 -12.94 19.25 -8.26
N VAL A 55 -11.72 19.45 -8.73
CA VAL A 55 -10.89 18.39 -9.32
C VAL A 55 -9.53 18.41 -8.64
N ASN A 56 -9.02 17.23 -8.29
CA ASN A 56 -7.67 17.05 -7.81
C ASN A 56 -6.94 16.06 -8.73
N LYS A 57 -5.94 16.53 -9.46
CA LYS A 57 -5.13 15.70 -10.35
C LYS A 57 -3.73 15.52 -9.77
N ILE A 58 -3.37 14.29 -9.43
CA ILE A 58 -2.04 13.94 -8.93
C ILE A 58 -1.37 13.03 -9.95
N SER A 59 -0.15 13.38 -10.35
CA SER A 59 0.68 12.53 -11.21
C SER A 59 1.91 12.06 -10.44
N VAL A 60 2.00 10.75 -10.24
CA VAL A 60 3.14 10.10 -9.59
C VAL A 60 4.16 9.79 -10.66
N LYS A 61 5.16 10.66 -10.81
CA LYS A 61 6.28 10.50 -11.74
C LYS A 61 7.58 10.79 -11.00
N PRO A 62 8.71 10.16 -11.38
CA PRO A 62 10.00 10.53 -10.82
C PRO A 62 10.22 12.05 -10.91
N GLY A 63 10.52 12.68 -9.77
CA GLY A 63 10.74 14.12 -9.70
C GLY A 63 9.48 15.00 -9.64
N SER A 64 8.26 14.45 -9.57
CA SER A 64 7.03 15.26 -9.47
C SER A 64 6.82 15.95 -8.12
N GLY A 65 7.68 15.68 -7.13
CA GLY A 65 7.56 16.21 -5.77
C GLY A 65 6.41 15.62 -4.95
N VAL A 66 5.63 14.71 -5.55
CA VAL A 66 4.59 13.96 -4.85
C VAL A 66 5.26 12.94 -3.93
N SER A 67 4.94 13.01 -2.63
CA SER A 67 5.37 12.02 -1.64
C SER A 67 4.22 11.10 -1.30
N LEU A 68 4.45 9.79 -1.38
CA LEU A 68 3.53 8.74 -0.95
C LEU A 68 4.24 7.91 0.12
N PRO A 69 4.19 8.33 1.40
CA PRO A 69 4.90 7.64 2.45
C PRO A 69 4.27 6.27 2.73
N PRO A 70 5.01 5.15 2.56
CA PRO A 70 4.44 3.80 2.68
C PRO A 70 4.02 3.44 4.11
N PHE A 71 4.57 4.15 5.11
CA PHE A 71 4.33 3.89 6.54
C PHE A 71 3.60 5.06 7.23
N ALA A 72 2.85 5.86 6.46
CA ALA A 72 2.15 7.03 6.98
C ALA A 72 1.19 6.70 8.14
N ASP A 73 0.53 5.55 8.03
CA ASP A 73 -0.49 5.10 8.97
C ASP A 73 0.07 4.22 10.10
N ALA A 74 1.39 4.03 10.20
CA ALA A 74 2.02 3.15 11.19
C ALA A 74 1.59 3.46 12.63
N TYR A 75 1.44 4.73 12.97
CA TYR A 75 1.03 5.16 14.30
C TYR A 75 -0.33 4.59 14.75
N LYS A 76 -1.24 4.30 13.82
CA LYS A 76 -2.57 3.74 14.11
C LYS A 76 -2.47 2.35 14.70
N LEU A 77 -1.47 1.55 14.30
CA LEU A 77 -1.22 0.23 14.88
C LEU A 77 -0.97 0.32 16.39
N VAL A 78 -0.29 1.37 16.85
CA VAL A 78 -0.07 1.59 18.29
C VAL A 78 -1.33 2.07 18.99
N GLU A 79 -2.11 2.95 18.36
CA GLU A 79 -3.40 3.44 18.89
C GLU A 79 -4.44 2.32 19.01
N GLU A 80 -4.43 1.36 18.09
CA GLU A 80 -5.25 0.15 18.09
C GLU A 80 -4.72 -0.94 19.04
N GLY A 81 -3.56 -0.72 19.66
CA GLY A 81 -2.98 -1.59 20.67
C GLY A 81 -2.18 -2.76 20.13
N GLN A 82 -1.79 -2.76 18.85
CA GLN A 82 -0.95 -3.80 18.29
C GLN A 82 0.45 -3.79 18.91
N THR A 83 0.94 -4.98 19.22
CA THR A 83 2.20 -5.25 19.90
C THR A 83 3.00 -6.33 19.18
N LEU A 84 4.26 -6.49 19.57
CA LEU A 84 5.13 -7.55 19.04
C LEU A 84 4.60 -8.97 19.29
N GLN A 85 3.69 -9.16 20.26
CA GLN A 85 3.09 -10.46 20.55
C GLN A 85 2.08 -10.89 19.48
N ASP A 86 1.62 -9.96 18.65
CA ASP A 86 0.66 -10.22 17.57
C ASP A 86 1.34 -10.80 16.31
N VAL A 87 2.66 -10.96 16.32
CA VAL A 87 3.41 -11.62 15.25
C VAL A 87 3.56 -13.11 15.60
N ASP A 88 2.62 -13.92 15.12
CA ASP A 88 2.75 -15.39 15.11
C ASP A 88 3.09 -15.89 13.70
N GLU A 89 4.31 -16.38 13.51
CA GLU A 89 4.79 -16.96 12.25
C GLU A 89 3.86 -18.08 11.74
N GLN A 90 3.24 -18.85 12.63
CA GLN A 90 2.38 -19.97 12.26
C GLN A 90 0.99 -19.53 11.80
N ALA A 91 0.56 -18.33 12.18
CA ALA A 91 -0.73 -17.74 11.83
C ALA A 91 -0.67 -16.84 10.58
N LEU A 92 0.51 -16.62 9.99
CA LEU A 92 0.64 -15.76 8.79
C LEU A 92 -0.03 -16.39 7.56
N PRO A 93 -0.94 -15.69 6.86
CA PRO A 93 -1.54 -16.19 5.62
C PRO A 93 -0.48 -16.44 4.54
N GLU A 94 -0.77 -17.26 3.53
CA GLU A 94 0.12 -17.35 2.37
C GLU A 94 0.12 -16.05 1.55
N ILE A 95 1.16 -15.83 0.74
CA ILE A 95 1.38 -14.55 0.04
C ILE A 95 0.20 -14.14 -0.88
N ASP A 96 -0.55 -15.12 -1.39
CA ASP A 96 -1.68 -14.94 -2.32
C ASP A 96 -3.05 -15.13 -1.64
N GLU A 97 -3.06 -15.40 -0.33
CA GLU A 97 -4.28 -15.47 0.46
C GLU A 97 -4.58 -14.05 0.97
N GLY A 98 -5.33 -13.28 0.18
CA GLY A 98 -5.92 -12.05 0.68
C GLY A 98 -6.98 -12.37 1.72
N ASP A 99 -6.95 -11.68 2.87
CA ASP A 99 -8.01 -11.78 3.87
C ASP A 99 -9.29 -11.12 3.31
N GLU A 100 -10.14 -11.92 2.65
CA GLU A 100 -11.41 -11.48 2.06
C GLU A 100 -12.50 -11.19 3.14
N GLU A 101 -12.22 -11.47 4.41
CA GLU A 101 -13.22 -11.50 5.49
C GLU A 101 -13.14 -10.34 6.50
N GLU A 102 -12.16 -9.43 6.41
CA GLU A 102 -12.07 -8.31 7.35
C GLU A 102 -12.68 -7.01 6.80
N ASP A 103 -13.76 -6.55 7.46
CA ASP A 103 -14.35 -5.21 7.25
C ASP A 103 -13.41 -4.08 7.73
N GLN A 104 -12.34 -4.43 8.47
CA GLN A 104 -11.33 -3.49 8.95
C GLN A 104 -10.11 -3.47 8.03
N ARG A 105 -9.50 -2.29 7.91
CA ARG A 105 -8.34 -2.08 7.05
C ARG A 105 -7.10 -2.69 7.71
N ASP A 106 -6.50 -3.70 7.09
CA ASP A 106 -5.23 -4.29 7.55
C ASP A 106 -4.04 -3.37 7.24
N ILE A 107 -3.77 -2.43 8.14
CA ILE A 107 -2.65 -1.48 8.02
C ILE A 107 -1.31 -2.22 8.06
N LEU A 108 -1.17 -3.25 8.90
CA LEU A 108 0.10 -3.97 9.03
C LEU A 108 0.41 -4.77 7.76
N GLY A 109 -0.60 -5.41 7.15
CA GLY A 109 -0.47 -6.08 5.86
C GLY A 109 -0.14 -5.12 4.72
N GLU A 110 -0.78 -3.94 4.64
CA GLU A 110 -0.44 -2.91 3.65
C GLU A 110 1.03 -2.44 3.79
N MET A 111 1.48 -2.24 5.03
CA MET A 111 2.87 -1.89 5.33
C MET A 111 3.82 -3.04 4.97
N GLU A 112 3.45 -4.29 5.23
CA GLU A 112 4.23 -5.47 4.85
C GLU A 112 4.37 -5.58 3.33
N ILE A 113 3.29 -5.40 2.55
CA ILE A 113 3.34 -5.40 1.09
C ILE A 113 4.31 -4.32 0.60
N SER A 114 4.22 -3.11 1.16
CA SER A 114 5.11 -2.00 0.82
C SER A 114 6.58 -2.31 1.16
N ALA A 115 6.83 -2.90 2.33
CA ALA A 115 8.15 -3.32 2.78
C ALA A 115 8.75 -4.40 1.87
N ARG A 116 7.99 -5.44 1.54
CA ARG A 116 8.41 -6.52 0.64
C ARG A 116 8.78 -5.97 -0.72
N MET A 117 7.93 -5.13 -1.34
CA MET A 117 8.26 -4.49 -2.61
C MET A 117 9.58 -3.70 -2.56
N MET A 118 9.88 -3.00 -1.45
CA MET A 118 11.15 -2.28 -1.29
C MET A 118 12.35 -3.22 -1.13
N ILE A 119 12.18 -4.33 -0.41
CA ILE A 119 13.24 -5.32 -0.16
C ILE A 119 13.55 -6.12 -1.42
N THR A 120 12.52 -6.58 -2.13
CA THR A 120 12.64 -7.41 -3.34
C THR A 120 12.85 -6.57 -4.61
N GLY A 121 12.73 -5.25 -4.52
CA GLY A 121 12.70 -4.36 -5.68
C GLY A 121 11.49 -4.61 -6.60
N GLY A 122 10.48 -5.33 -6.11
CA GLY A 122 9.33 -5.78 -6.91
C GLY A 122 9.67 -6.89 -7.92
N ASP A 123 10.82 -7.58 -7.78
CA ASP A 123 11.13 -8.75 -8.61
C ASP A 123 10.29 -9.96 -8.16
N PRO A 124 9.44 -10.53 -9.03
CA PRO A 124 8.61 -11.69 -8.68
C PRO A 124 9.41 -12.91 -8.21
N LYS A 125 10.67 -13.06 -8.64
CA LYS A 125 11.53 -14.18 -8.23
C LYS A 125 12.02 -14.02 -6.80
N GLU A 126 12.42 -12.80 -6.42
CA GLU A 126 12.82 -12.47 -5.05
C GLU A 126 11.61 -12.57 -4.11
N GLU A 127 10.44 -12.13 -4.56
CA GLU A 127 9.18 -12.26 -3.82
C GLU A 127 8.83 -13.73 -3.54
N ALA A 128 8.96 -14.60 -4.54
CA ALA A 128 8.74 -16.03 -4.40
C ALA A 128 9.81 -16.73 -3.53
N ALA A 129 10.97 -16.12 -3.34
CA ALA A 129 12.04 -16.65 -2.51
C ALA A 129 11.86 -16.31 -1.02
N LEU A 130 11.02 -15.33 -0.68
CA LEU A 130 10.73 -14.96 0.71
C LEU A 130 9.99 -16.08 1.44
N LYS A 131 10.59 -16.56 2.53
CA LYS A 131 9.99 -17.61 3.37
C LYS A 131 9.07 -17.00 4.42
N ARG A 132 8.26 -17.83 5.06
CA ARG A 132 7.38 -17.44 6.17
C ARG A 132 8.15 -16.78 7.33
N ALA A 133 9.32 -17.31 7.66
CA ALA A 133 10.22 -16.74 8.67
C ALA A 133 10.72 -15.33 8.30
N ASP A 134 11.00 -15.09 7.01
CA ASP A 134 11.42 -13.76 6.53
C ASP A 134 10.26 -12.76 6.66
N ARG A 135 9.04 -13.18 6.33
CA ARG A 135 7.82 -12.38 6.50
C ARG A 135 7.53 -12.05 7.97
N ALA A 136 7.65 -13.03 8.86
CA ALA A 136 7.52 -12.82 10.30
C ALA A 136 8.56 -11.81 10.82
N MET A 137 9.81 -11.92 10.35
CA MET A 137 10.86 -10.96 10.68
C MET A 137 10.55 -9.55 10.18
N ILE A 138 10.00 -9.39 8.97
CA ILE A 138 9.61 -8.09 8.42
C ILE A 138 8.49 -7.47 9.25
N ARG A 139 7.43 -8.22 9.59
CA ARG A 139 6.34 -7.72 10.45
C ARG A 139 6.84 -7.32 11.83
N GLU A 140 7.70 -8.13 12.41
CA GLU A 140 8.35 -7.81 13.68
C GLU A 140 9.16 -6.49 13.59
N ALA A 141 9.97 -6.32 12.55
CA ALA A 141 10.74 -5.10 12.33
C ALA A 141 9.84 -3.87 12.12
N LEU A 142 8.73 -4.03 11.38
CA LEU A 142 7.74 -2.98 11.18
C LEU A 142 7.15 -2.53 12.51
N LEU A 143 6.78 -3.45 13.40
CA LEU A 143 6.24 -3.11 14.72
C LEU A 143 7.29 -2.45 15.63
N ILE A 144 8.54 -2.93 15.63
CA ILE A 144 9.63 -2.29 16.38
C ILE A 144 9.81 -0.82 15.93
N ALA A 145 9.91 -0.60 14.62
CA ALA A 145 10.07 0.73 14.05
C ALA A 145 8.85 1.62 14.33
N THR A 146 7.64 1.05 14.23
CA THR A 146 6.37 1.74 14.52
C THR A 146 6.33 2.22 15.97
N HIS A 147 6.59 1.33 16.94
CA HIS A 147 6.59 1.70 18.36
C HIS A 147 7.67 2.71 18.71
N THR A 148 8.85 2.60 18.09
CA THR A 148 9.96 3.54 18.30
C THR A 148 9.60 4.93 17.81
N THR A 149 9.15 5.05 16.56
CA THR A 149 8.79 6.34 15.96
C THR A 149 7.57 6.98 16.60
N TYR A 150 6.61 6.17 17.05
CA TYR A 150 5.46 6.64 17.83
C TYR A 150 5.88 7.29 19.15
N ARG A 151 6.80 6.66 19.90
CA ARG A 151 7.35 7.24 21.15
C ARG A 151 8.12 8.53 20.91
N GLU A 152 8.77 8.64 19.75
CA GLU A 152 9.48 9.85 19.32
C GLU A 152 8.53 10.95 18.81
N GLY A 153 7.22 10.67 18.68
CA GLY A 153 6.22 11.63 18.22
C GLY A 153 6.39 12.03 16.75
N ARG A 154 6.95 11.15 15.92
CA ARG A 154 7.16 11.39 14.48
C ARG A 154 6.64 10.25 13.63
N GLN A 155 6.46 10.54 12.34
CA GLN A 155 6.08 9.54 11.36
C GLN A 155 7.22 8.55 11.09
N MET A 156 6.85 7.28 10.90
CA MET A 156 7.76 6.22 10.46
C MET A 156 8.24 6.46 9.02
N LEU A 157 9.53 6.27 8.81
CA LEU A 157 10.21 6.34 7.52
C LEU A 157 10.76 4.96 7.13
N PRO A 158 11.06 4.72 5.83
CA PRO A 158 11.73 3.49 5.41
C PRO A 158 13.07 3.22 6.08
N ALA A 159 13.80 4.27 6.46
CA ALA A 159 15.05 4.15 7.21
C ALA A 159 14.84 3.54 8.61
N ASP A 160 13.67 3.71 9.22
CA ASP A 160 13.37 3.13 10.53
C ASP A 160 13.16 1.61 10.41
N LEU A 161 12.48 1.16 9.36
CA LEU A 161 12.38 -0.28 9.05
C LEU A 161 13.77 -0.89 8.80
N GLN A 162 14.62 -0.21 8.02
CA GLN A 162 15.99 -0.65 7.79
C GLN A 162 16.77 -0.79 9.11
N THR A 163 16.64 0.20 9.99
CA THR A 163 17.30 0.20 11.31
C THR A 163 16.82 -0.99 12.14
N ALA A 164 15.51 -1.22 12.23
CA ALA A 164 14.94 -2.35 12.97
C ALA A 164 15.39 -3.71 12.41
N LEU A 165 15.38 -3.90 11.08
CA LEU A 165 15.90 -5.12 10.44
C LEU A 165 17.39 -5.34 10.76
N TRP A 166 18.18 -4.27 10.73
CA TRP A 166 19.61 -4.35 11.03
C TRP A 166 19.89 -4.68 12.49
N GLU A 167 19.12 -4.13 13.43
CA GLU A 167 19.19 -4.47 14.84
C GLU A 167 18.82 -5.94 15.09
N ILE A 168 17.72 -6.42 14.48
CA ILE A 168 17.34 -7.84 14.55
C ILE A 168 18.48 -8.74 14.05
N SER A 169 19.14 -8.38 12.95
CA SER A 169 20.24 -9.16 12.39
C SER A 169 21.45 -9.29 13.33
N ARG A 170 21.66 -8.30 14.22
CA ARG A 170 22.78 -8.23 15.17
C ARG A 170 22.48 -8.87 16.51
N ASP A 171 21.20 -9.13 16.81
CA ASP A 171 20.81 -9.80 18.03
C ASP A 171 21.29 -11.27 18.01
N SER A 172 22.43 -11.48 18.66
CA SER A 172 23.12 -12.76 18.71
C SER A 172 22.29 -13.82 19.45
N GLN A 173 21.45 -13.41 20.41
CA GLN A 173 20.62 -14.34 21.20
C GLN A 173 19.44 -14.87 20.38
N ARG A 174 18.91 -14.07 19.45
CA ARG A 174 17.84 -14.49 18.54
C ARG A 174 18.33 -15.39 17.40
N ASN A 175 19.55 -15.17 16.93
CA ASN A 175 20.13 -15.94 15.84
C ASN A 175 20.47 -17.39 16.23
N GLU A 176 20.71 -17.68 17.50
CA GLU A 176 20.95 -19.06 17.98
C GLU A 176 19.66 -19.90 18.08
N VAL A 177 18.50 -19.28 18.32
CA VAL A 177 17.20 -19.96 18.41
C VAL A 177 16.62 -20.31 17.03
N ARG A 178 17.01 -19.57 15.98
CA ARG A 178 16.53 -19.73 14.60
C ARG A 178 17.45 -20.58 13.70
N ARG A 179 18.55 -21.12 14.23
CA ARG A 179 19.55 -21.90 13.47
C ARG A 179 19.28 -23.40 13.44
#